data_AF-A0A5C6DVC9-F1
#
_entry.id   AF-A0A5C6DVC9-F1
#
_cell.length_a   1.000
_cell.length_b   1.000
_cell.length_c   1.000
_cell.angle_alpha   90.00
_cell.angle_beta   90.00
_cell.angle_gamma   90.00
#
_symmetry.space_group_name_H-M   'P 1'
#
loop_
_entity.id
_entity.type
_entity.pdbx_description
1 polymer ?
#
loop_
_entity_poly.entity_id
_entity_poly.type
_entity_poly.pdbx_seq_one_letter_code
_entity_poly.pdbx_strand_id
1 'polypeptide(L)'
;MLKRLSGIIEHAWRGGASRSSSASGRSTRQPFFSRLRAKYDAANTTLDNMKHWSRADGLSAAAANSPDVRRTLRNRSRYEVANNSYLPNSLRTLDSTFEHQWFWDGHEHVDPAKEANAQKIRLSNHTTTLAIEFARQGRDWETELKQRAKELELMHQLGLSLDSNFVDTDVHEDKDDHDDQEQTVQQAT
;
A
#
# COMPACT_ATOMS: atom_id res chain seq x y z
N MET A 1 48.06 47.57 51.60
CA MET A 1 49.36 47.75 52.29
C MET A 1 50.19 46.50 51.98
N LEU A 2 51.14 46.53 51.03
CA LEU A 2 52.58 46.82 51.28
C LEU A 2 53.13 45.83 52.33
N LYS A 3 54.13 44.96 52.11
CA LYS A 3 55.34 44.96 51.27
C LYS A 3 55.92 43.51 51.31
N ARG A 4 56.46 43.03 50.18
CA ARG A 4 57.89 42.70 49.90
C ARG A 4 58.57 41.70 50.84
N LEU A 5 59.28 40.74 50.23
CA LEU A 5 60.72 40.41 50.38
C LEU A 5 61.04 39.42 49.22
N SER A 6 61.70 39.77 48.10
CA SER A 6 63.17 39.85 47.86
C SER A 6 63.99 38.82 48.64
N GLY A 7 64.85 37.98 48.06
CA GLY A 7 65.37 37.86 46.70
C GLY A 7 66.43 36.76 46.59
N ILE A 8 66.73 36.40 45.34
CA ILE A 8 68.09 36.15 44.77
C ILE A 8 68.87 34.92 45.27
N ILE A 9 69.19 34.00 44.34
CA ILE A 9 70.57 33.68 43.90
C ILE A 9 70.50 32.94 42.55
N GLU A 10 71.36 33.40 41.65
CA GLU A 10 71.58 32.98 40.27
C GLU A 10 72.00 31.51 40.13
N HIS A 11 71.86 30.93 38.93
CA HIS A 11 73.00 30.36 38.23
C HIS A 11 72.74 30.17 36.73
N ALA A 12 73.66 30.78 35.96
CA ALA A 12 74.29 30.25 34.74
C ALA A 12 73.51 30.21 33.42
N TRP A 13 73.97 31.11 32.54
CA TRP A 13 73.84 31.09 31.08
C TRP A 13 74.66 29.95 30.44
N ARG A 14 74.02 29.22 29.52
CA ARG A 14 74.57 28.62 28.28
C ARG A 14 73.32 28.27 27.46
N GLY A 15 73.09 28.73 26.24
CA GLY A 15 74.00 28.88 25.11
C GLY A 15 73.44 28.01 23.98
N GLY A 16 72.87 28.66 22.95
CA GLY A 16 72.73 28.14 21.59
C GLY A 16 71.75 26.98 21.32
N ALA A 17 70.69 27.28 20.55
CA ALA A 17 70.45 26.66 19.24
C ALA A 17 69.03 27.01 18.75
N SER A 18 68.97 27.69 17.61
CA SER A 18 67.76 27.80 16.80
C SER A 18 67.37 26.42 16.26
N ARG A 19 66.12 26.01 16.52
CA ARG A 19 65.44 24.96 15.76
C ARG A 19 64.01 25.43 15.48
N SER A 20 63.75 25.76 14.23
CA SER A 20 62.39 25.81 13.70
C SER A 20 61.76 24.43 13.85
N SER A 21 60.57 24.35 14.42
CA SER A 21 59.78 23.12 14.37
C SER A 21 58.30 23.47 14.32
N SER A 22 57.75 23.30 13.11
CA SER A 22 56.42 22.79 12.80
C SER A 22 55.20 23.43 13.48
N ALA A 23 54.42 24.10 12.63
CA ALA A 23 52.96 24.24 12.65
C ALA A 23 52.22 23.68 13.88
N SER A 24 51.47 24.55 14.55
CA SER A 24 50.45 24.21 15.53
C SER A 24 49.55 23.09 15.01
N GLY A 25 49.49 22.01 15.79
CA GLY A 25 48.76 20.81 15.45
C GLY A 25 47.32 21.09 15.05
N ARG A 26 46.92 20.50 13.92
CA ARG A 26 45.52 20.27 13.58
C ARG A 26 44.92 19.47 14.74
N SER A 27 44.02 20.09 15.50
CA SER A 27 43.23 19.40 16.52
C SER A 27 42.57 18.19 15.86
N THR A 28 42.99 16.99 16.25
CA THR A 28 42.21 15.78 16.02
C THR A 28 40.95 15.94 16.86
N ARG A 29 39.92 16.57 16.27
CA ARG A 29 38.55 16.41 16.74
C ARG A 29 38.30 14.91 16.71
N GLN A 30 38.42 14.27 17.87
CA GLN A 30 37.94 12.92 18.10
C GLN A 30 36.50 12.89 17.55
N PRO A 31 36.16 12.02 16.59
CA PRO A 31 34.77 11.86 16.23
C PRO A 31 34.06 11.34 17.48
N PHE A 32 33.27 12.21 18.10
CA PHE A 32 32.32 11.79 19.11
C PHE A 32 31.32 10.89 18.39
N PHE A 33 31.60 9.60 18.30
CA PHE A 33 30.57 8.61 18.03
C PHE A 33 29.66 8.65 19.25
N SER A 34 28.66 9.55 19.23
CA SER A 34 27.50 9.38 20.07
C SER A 34 27.00 7.98 19.76
N ARG A 35 27.08 7.07 20.74
CA ARG A 35 26.50 5.73 20.58
C ARG A 35 25.03 5.98 20.28
N LEU A 36 24.62 5.79 19.03
CA LEU A 36 23.24 5.88 18.62
C LEU A 36 22.45 4.91 19.50
N ARG A 37 21.75 5.45 20.49
CA ARG A 37 20.84 4.66 21.32
C ARG A 37 19.49 4.63 20.63
N ALA A 38 19.46 3.97 19.47
CA ALA A 38 18.20 3.56 18.87
C ALA A 38 17.58 2.51 19.78
N LYS A 39 16.31 2.71 20.15
CA LYS A 39 15.49 1.72 20.82
C LYS A 39 14.38 1.34 19.86
N TYR A 40 13.98 0.07 19.88
CA TYR A 40 12.79 -0.37 19.18
C TYR A 40 11.57 0.14 19.94
N ASP A 41 10.81 1.05 19.33
CA ASP A 41 9.64 1.66 19.96
C ASP A 41 8.57 0.61 20.33
N ALA A 42 8.37 -0.37 19.44
CA ALA A 42 7.47 -1.50 19.68
C ALA A 42 7.89 -2.41 20.86
N ALA A 43 9.17 -2.40 21.24
CA ALA A 43 9.67 -3.18 22.38
C ALA A 43 9.70 -2.37 23.69
N ASN A 44 9.22 -1.13 23.67
CA ASN A 44 9.21 -0.25 24.83
C ASN A 44 7.95 -0.49 25.68
N THR A 45 8.12 -0.71 26.98
CA THR A 45 7.03 -0.99 27.92
C THR A 45 6.61 0.27 28.69
N THR A 46 6.02 1.22 27.98
CA THR A 46 5.38 2.41 28.57
C THR A 46 3.94 2.10 29.01
N LEU A 47 3.38 2.90 29.93
CA LEU A 47 2.00 2.73 30.42
C LEU A 47 0.95 2.84 29.30
N ASP A 48 1.23 3.65 28.29
CA ASP A 48 0.41 3.77 27.08
C ASP A 48 0.47 2.49 26.22
N ASN A 49 1.68 1.94 26.04
CA ASN A 49 1.92 0.69 25.31
C ASN A 49 1.35 -0.55 26.02
N MET A 50 1.23 -0.52 27.36
CA MET A 50 0.70 -1.66 28.12
C MET A 50 -0.69 -2.07 27.67
N LYS A 51 -1.57 -1.11 27.33
CA LYS A 51 -2.92 -1.43 26.83
C LYS A 51 -2.85 -2.03 25.43
N HIS A 52 -1.99 -1.48 24.57
CA HIS A 52 -1.84 -1.89 23.17
C HIS A 52 -1.33 -3.34 23.05
N TRP A 53 -0.33 -3.71 23.85
CA TRP A 53 0.29 -5.05 23.80
C TRP A 53 -0.25 -6.03 24.85
N SER A 54 -1.31 -5.67 25.59
CA SER A 54 -1.87 -6.48 26.68
C SER A 54 -2.31 -7.90 26.28
N ARG A 55 -2.61 -8.11 24.98
CA ARG A 55 -3.02 -9.40 24.41
C ARG A 55 -1.96 -10.04 23.53
N ALA A 56 -0.77 -9.45 23.43
CA ALA A 56 0.33 -10.06 22.70
C ALA A 56 0.78 -11.31 23.46
N ASP A 57 0.76 -12.46 22.79
CA ASP A 57 1.27 -13.72 23.31
C ASP A 57 2.34 -14.29 22.36
N GLY A 58 3.05 -15.31 22.84
CA GLY A 58 4.03 -16.05 22.03
C GLY A 58 3.41 -17.24 21.30
N LEU A 59 2.08 -17.30 21.18
CA LEU A 59 1.39 -18.48 20.65
C LEU A 59 1.23 -18.38 19.13
N SER A 60 1.21 -19.54 18.46
CA SER A 60 0.75 -19.58 17.07
C SER A 60 -0.76 -19.35 17.01
N ALA A 61 -1.27 -18.87 15.87
CA ALA A 61 -2.69 -18.63 15.68
C ALA A 61 -3.56 -19.87 16.00
N ALA A 62 -3.06 -21.07 15.70
CA ALA A 62 -3.74 -22.33 16.01
C ALA A 62 -3.74 -22.63 17.51
N ALA A 63 -2.62 -22.40 18.21
CA ALA A 63 -2.50 -22.64 19.65
C ALA A 63 -3.34 -21.65 20.48
N ALA A 64 -3.37 -20.38 20.06
CA ALA A 64 -4.23 -19.35 20.66
C ALA A 64 -5.73 -19.70 20.50
N ASN A 65 -6.10 -20.38 19.40
CA ASN A 65 -7.48 -20.79 19.12
C ASN A 65 -7.87 -22.12 19.80
N SER A 66 -7.69 -22.21 21.12
CA SER A 66 -7.99 -23.41 21.92
C SER A 66 -9.49 -23.79 21.92
N PRO A 67 -9.87 -25.02 22.30
CA PRO A 67 -11.28 -25.45 22.39
C PRO A 67 -12.15 -24.53 23.26
N ASP A 68 -11.61 -24.03 24.37
CA ASP A 68 -12.32 -23.13 25.29
C ASP A 68 -12.50 -21.72 24.71
N VAL A 69 -11.51 -21.22 23.97
CA VAL A 69 -11.63 -19.96 23.22
C VAL A 69 -12.73 -20.10 22.18
N ARG A 70 -12.75 -21.19 21.40
CA ARG A 70 -13.83 -21.47 20.43
C ARG A 70 -15.20 -21.58 21.09
N ARG A 71 -15.29 -22.20 22.28
CA ARG A 71 -16.53 -22.27 23.05
C ARG A 71 -17.00 -20.88 23.47
N THR A 72 -16.10 -20.05 23.99
CA THR A 72 -16.38 -18.68 24.41
C THR A 72 -16.83 -17.81 23.24
N LEU A 73 -16.14 -17.89 22.10
CA LEU A 73 -16.51 -17.20 20.88
C LEU A 73 -17.92 -17.61 20.43
N ARG A 74 -18.22 -18.91 20.34
CA ARG A 74 -19.58 -19.38 19.99
C ARG A 74 -20.66 -18.85 20.92
N ASN A 75 -20.43 -18.87 22.23
CA ASN A 75 -21.39 -18.37 23.21
C ASN A 75 -21.63 -16.86 23.07
N ARG A 76 -20.55 -16.08 22.91
CA ARG A 76 -20.64 -14.62 22.75
C ARG A 76 -21.27 -14.24 21.42
N SER A 77 -20.88 -14.87 20.31
CA SER A 77 -21.49 -14.63 19.00
C SER A 77 -23.00 -14.91 19.02
N ARG A 78 -23.44 -15.98 19.68
CA ARG A 78 -24.88 -16.27 19.84
C ARG A 78 -25.61 -15.19 20.64
N TYR A 79 -24.98 -14.71 21.71
CA TYR A 79 -25.54 -13.62 22.51
C TYR A 79 -25.68 -12.33 21.70
N GLU A 80 -24.64 -11.93 20.96
CA GLU A 80 -24.68 -10.73 20.11
C GLU A 80 -25.74 -10.84 19.01
N VAL A 81 -25.83 -11.99 18.33
CA VAL A 81 -26.89 -12.25 17.34
C VAL A 81 -28.27 -12.17 17.98
N ALA A 82 -28.46 -12.67 19.20
CA ALA A 82 -29.75 -12.59 19.88
C ALA A 82 -30.12 -11.15 20.29
N ASN A 83 -29.14 -10.37 20.76
CA ASN A 83 -29.33 -9.05 21.36
C ASN A 83 -29.38 -7.90 20.35
N ASN A 84 -28.58 -7.97 19.28
CA ASN A 84 -28.46 -6.90 18.28
C ASN A 84 -28.37 -7.49 16.86
N SER A 85 -29.34 -8.32 16.48
CA SER A 85 -29.48 -8.71 15.08
C SER A 85 -29.86 -7.48 14.26
N TYR A 86 -28.90 -6.92 13.52
CA TYR A 86 -29.18 -6.00 12.40
C TYR A 86 -29.99 -6.67 11.27
N LEU A 87 -30.15 -7.99 11.32
CA LEU A 87 -30.93 -8.76 10.36
C LEU A 87 -32.42 -8.70 10.73
N PRO A 88 -33.30 -8.31 9.79
CA PRO A 88 -34.74 -8.40 9.97
C PRO A 88 -35.17 -9.84 10.24
N ASN A 89 -36.25 -10.02 10.99
CA ASN A 89 -36.68 -11.34 11.50
C ASN A 89 -36.92 -12.38 10.39
N SER A 90 -37.31 -11.92 9.19
CA SER A 90 -37.48 -12.76 7.99
C SER A 90 -36.19 -13.43 7.53
N LEU A 91 -35.03 -12.79 7.72
CA LEU A 91 -33.72 -13.32 7.35
C LEU A 91 -33.06 -14.15 8.47
N ARG A 92 -33.68 -14.26 9.66
CA ARG A 92 -33.12 -15.02 10.81
C ARG A 92 -33.49 -16.51 10.78
N THR A 93 -34.59 -16.86 10.12
CA THR A 93 -35.07 -18.26 9.94
C THR A 93 -34.53 -18.92 8.68
N LEU A 94 -33.82 -18.12 7.90
CA LEU A 94 -33.23 -18.46 6.64
C LEU A 94 -31.98 -19.34 6.91
N ASP A 95 -31.98 -20.59 6.40
CA ASP A 95 -30.89 -21.56 6.61
C ASP A 95 -29.60 -21.13 5.92
N SER A 96 -28.44 -21.55 6.41
CA SER A 96 -27.10 -21.25 5.89
C SER A 96 -26.85 -21.57 4.40
N THR A 97 -27.82 -22.18 3.70
CA THR A 97 -27.71 -22.70 2.34
C THR A 97 -28.14 -21.74 1.23
N PHE A 98 -28.25 -20.43 1.46
CA PHE A 98 -28.53 -19.53 0.33
C PHE A 98 -27.41 -19.60 -0.70
N GLU A 99 -27.81 -19.71 -1.97
CA GLU A 99 -26.91 -19.48 -3.08
C GLU A 99 -26.50 -18.01 -3.06
N HIS A 100 -25.25 -17.74 -2.70
CA HIS A 100 -24.67 -16.41 -2.69
C HIS A 100 -23.62 -16.33 -3.79
N GLN A 101 -23.74 -15.31 -4.64
CA GLN A 101 -22.70 -14.93 -5.59
C GLN A 101 -21.95 -13.73 -5.04
N TRP A 102 -20.63 -13.84 -4.93
CA TRP A 102 -19.77 -12.74 -4.51
C TRP A 102 -19.39 -11.89 -5.71
N PHE A 103 -19.56 -10.57 -5.57
CA PHE A 103 -19.07 -9.57 -6.50
C PHE A 103 -18.05 -8.71 -5.76
N TRP A 104 -16.92 -8.45 -6.41
CA TRP A 104 -15.90 -7.55 -5.91
C TRP A 104 -16.03 -6.21 -6.62
N ASP A 105 -15.55 -5.15 -6.00
CA ASP A 105 -15.41 -3.85 -6.65
C ASP A 105 -14.44 -3.95 -7.81
N GLY A 106 -14.87 -3.46 -8.98
CA GLY A 106 -14.03 -3.45 -10.17
C GLY A 106 -12.90 -2.44 -10.07
N HIS A 107 -11.73 -2.80 -10.58
CA HIS A 107 -10.64 -1.84 -10.79
C HIS A 107 -10.65 -1.38 -12.24
N GLU A 108 -10.79 -0.07 -12.47
CA GLU A 108 -10.74 0.55 -13.79
C GLU A 108 -9.33 0.41 -14.39
N HIS A 109 -9.20 0.02 -15.66
CA HIS A 109 -7.88 -0.02 -16.31
C HIS A 109 -7.37 1.38 -16.65
N VAL A 110 -6.05 1.49 -16.77
CA VAL A 110 -5.35 2.74 -17.11
C VAL A 110 -5.68 3.24 -18.53
N ASP A 111 -6.23 2.38 -19.41
CA ASP A 111 -6.63 2.72 -20.77
C ASP A 111 -8.05 2.19 -21.08
N PRO A 112 -9.09 3.03 -20.93
CA PRO A 112 -10.48 2.64 -21.16
C PRO A 112 -10.78 2.16 -22.59
N ALA A 113 -10.05 2.66 -23.60
CA ALA A 113 -10.29 2.32 -24.99
C ALA A 113 -9.78 0.91 -25.33
N LYS A 114 -8.58 0.56 -24.86
CA LYS A 114 -8.05 -0.80 -25.02
C LYS A 114 -8.86 -1.83 -24.25
N GLU A 115 -9.38 -1.46 -23.09
CA GLU A 115 -10.26 -2.33 -22.31
C GLU A 115 -11.57 -2.62 -23.05
N ALA A 116 -12.22 -1.60 -23.62
CA ALA A 116 -13.44 -1.76 -24.41
C ALA A 116 -13.22 -2.66 -25.66
N ASN A 117 -12.12 -2.44 -26.39
CA ASN A 117 -11.75 -3.28 -27.54
C ASN A 117 -11.47 -4.73 -27.13
N ALA A 118 -10.75 -4.93 -26.02
CA ALA A 118 -10.52 -6.26 -25.48
C ALA A 118 -11.82 -6.96 -25.05
N GLN A 119 -12.77 -6.24 -24.43
CA GLN A 119 -14.08 -6.78 -24.06
C GLN A 119 -14.88 -7.21 -25.30
N LYS A 120 -14.93 -6.36 -26.36
CA LYS A 120 -15.57 -6.69 -27.64
C LYS A 120 -15.03 -8.01 -28.22
N ILE A 121 -13.71 -8.15 -28.28
CA ILE A 121 -13.02 -9.33 -28.82
C ILE A 121 -13.27 -10.59 -27.96
N ARG A 122 -13.28 -10.46 -26.62
CA ARG A 122 -13.50 -11.60 -25.73
C ARG A 122 -14.93 -12.11 -25.80
N LEU A 123 -15.90 -11.20 -25.83
CA LEU A 123 -17.31 -11.53 -25.99
C LEU A 123 -17.59 -12.13 -27.38
N SER A 124 -16.97 -11.59 -28.45
CA SER A 124 -17.12 -12.15 -29.80
C SER A 124 -16.49 -13.54 -29.93
N ASN A 125 -15.35 -13.76 -29.28
CA ASN A 125 -14.66 -15.05 -29.29
C ASN A 125 -15.19 -16.03 -28.23
N HIS A 126 -16.24 -15.65 -27.49
CA HIS A 126 -16.84 -16.43 -26.41
C HIS A 126 -15.86 -16.89 -25.32
N THR A 127 -14.75 -16.18 -25.15
CA THR A 127 -13.75 -16.49 -24.10
C THR A 127 -14.18 -15.94 -22.75
N THR A 128 -15.04 -14.93 -22.74
CA THR A 128 -15.72 -14.43 -21.54
C THR A 128 -17.23 -14.34 -21.77
N THR A 129 -17.98 -14.19 -20.69
CA THR A 129 -19.44 -14.01 -20.73
C THR A 129 -19.80 -12.64 -20.18
N LEU A 130 -20.98 -12.14 -20.53
CA LEU A 130 -21.50 -10.89 -19.97
C LEU A 130 -21.50 -10.92 -18.44
N ALA A 131 -21.88 -12.05 -17.84
CA ALA A 131 -21.83 -12.23 -16.39
C ALA A 131 -20.43 -11.98 -15.81
N ILE A 132 -19.38 -12.48 -16.47
CA ILE A 132 -18.00 -12.29 -16.03
C ILE A 132 -17.57 -10.83 -16.18
N GLU A 133 -17.85 -10.19 -17.32
CA GLU A 133 -17.44 -8.79 -17.56
C GLU A 133 -18.16 -7.80 -16.63
N PHE A 134 -19.47 -7.95 -16.43
CA PHE A 134 -20.22 -7.11 -15.49
C PHE A 134 -19.80 -7.38 -14.03
N ALA A 135 -19.50 -8.63 -13.67
CA ALA A 135 -18.98 -8.95 -12.35
C ALA A 135 -17.60 -8.30 -12.08
N ARG A 136 -16.73 -8.19 -13.10
CA ARG A 136 -15.47 -7.43 -12.99
C ARG A 136 -15.68 -5.94 -12.74
N GLN A 137 -16.85 -5.40 -13.06
CA GLN A 137 -17.24 -4.02 -12.79
C GLN A 137 -18.10 -3.87 -11.52
N GLY A 138 -18.31 -4.96 -10.78
CA GLY A 138 -19.17 -4.98 -9.58
C GLY A 138 -20.67 -4.83 -9.87
N ARG A 139 -21.12 -5.16 -11.08
CA ARG A 139 -22.51 -5.03 -11.55
C ARG A 139 -23.16 -6.39 -11.81
N ASP A 140 -24.48 -6.45 -11.70
CA ASP A 140 -25.25 -7.64 -12.05
C ASP A 140 -25.77 -7.56 -13.50
N TRP A 141 -25.28 -8.45 -14.35
CA TRP A 141 -25.59 -8.50 -15.78
C TRP A 141 -27.09 -8.66 -16.07
N GLU A 142 -27.85 -9.38 -15.23
CA GLU A 142 -29.29 -9.55 -15.44
C GLU A 142 -30.04 -8.24 -15.28
N THR A 143 -29.66 -7.46 -14.27
CA THR A 143 -30.28 -6.15 -14.00
C THR A 143 -29.98 -5.17 -15.12
N GLU A 144 -28.75 -5.18 -15.61
CA GLU A 144 -28.27 -4.30 -16.68
C GLU A 144 -28.91 -4.66 -18.03
N LEU A 145 -29.06 -5.94 -18.37
CA LEU A 145 -29.79 -6.34 -19.58
C LEU A 145 -31.28 -5.98 -19.51
N LYS A 146 -31.93 -6.18 -18.36
CA LYS A 146 -33.32 -5.76 -18.14
C LYS A 146 -33.45 -4.24 -18.27
N GLN A 147 -32.49 -3.49 -17.74
CA GLN A 147 -32.44 -2.04 -17.86
C GLN A 147 -32.24 -1.60 -19.32
N ARG A 148 -31.29 -2.22 -20.03
CA ARG A 148 -31.03 -1.96 -21.44
C ARG A 148 -32.24 -2.25 -22.32
N ALA A 149 -32.97 -3.32 -22.05
CA ALA A 149 -34.21 -3.64 -22.77
C ALA A 149 -35.27 -2.54 -22.59
N LYS A 150 -35.44 -2.03 -21.37
CA LYS A 150 -36.35 -0.90 -21.09
C LYS A 150 -35.92 0.37 -21.81
N GLU A 151 -34.62 0.66 -21.85
CA GLU A 151 -34.08 1.80 -22.58
C GLU A 151 -34.35 1.71 -24.08
N LEU A 152 -34.11 0.54 -24.68
CA LEU A 152 -34.37 0.31 -26.11
C LEU A 152 -35.86 0.47 -26.42
N GLU A 153 -36.75 -0.06 -25.56
CA GLU A 153 -38.19 0.12 -25.69
C GLU A 153 -38.58 1.59 -25.59
N LEU A 154 -38.03 2.32 -24.61
CA LEU A 154 -38.28 3.74 -24.44
C LEU A 154 -37.76 4.57 -25.62
N MET A 155 -36.57 4.27 -26.14
CA MET A 155 -36.02 4.90 -27.35
C MET A 155 -36.93 4.69 -28.55
N HIS A 156 -37.44 3.47 -28.72
CA HIS A 156 -38.38 3.14 -29.79
C HIS A 156 -39.71 3.91 -29.65
N GLN A 157 -40.27 3.99 -28.43
CA GLN A 157 -41.48 4.76 -28.16
C GLN A 157 -41.32 6.26 -28.44
N LEU A 158 -40.14 6.81 -28.17
CA LEU A 158 -39.82 8.22 -28.42
C LEU A 158 -39.42 8.49 -29.89
N GLY A 159 -39.35 7.47 -30.74
CA GLY A 159 -38.92 7.62 -32.14
C GLY A 159 -37.43 7.97 -32.29
N LEU A 160 -36.60 7.64 -31.29
CA LEU A 160 -35.15 7.79 -31.37
C LEU A 160 -34.57 6.56 -32.08
N SER A 161 -34.41 6.64 -33.39
CA SER A 161 -33.86 5.55 -34.20
C SER A 161 -32.45 5.16 -33.75
N LEU A 162 -32.21 3.85 -33.63
CA LEU A 162 -30.90 3.22 -33.37
C LEU A 162 -30.05 3.12 -34.63
N ASP A 163 -30.30 3.94 -35.65
CA ASP A 163 -29.60 3.90 -36.94
C ASP A 163 -28.17 4.42 -36.78
N SER A 164 -27.35 3.62 -36.13
CA SER A 164 -25.91 3.75 -36.09
C SER A 164 -25.33 2.56 -36.84
N ASN A 165 -25.36 2.64 -38.16
CA ASN A 165 -24.35 2.01 -39.00
C ASN A 165 -23.00 2.63 -38.60
N PHE A 166 -22.41 2.17 -37.50
CA PHE A 166 -21.02 2.42 -37.19
C PHE A 166 -20.21 1.58 -38.17
N VAL A 167 -19.74 2.22 -39.24
CA VAL A 167 -18.67 1.69 -40.06
C VAL A 167 -17.46 1.60 -39.14
N ASP A 168 -17.04 0.37 -38.84
CA ASP A 168 -15.77 0.07 -38.16
C ASP A 168 -14.65 0.57 -39.10
N THR A 169 -14.23 1.83 -38.94
CA THR A 169 -12.96 2.26 -39.52
C THR A 169 -11.87 1.56 -38.74
N ASP A 170 -11.39 0.47 -39.32
CA ASP A 170 -10.19 -0.26 -38.92
C ASP A 170 -9.04 0.76 -38.76
N VAL A 171 -8.76 1.17 -37.52
CA VAL A 171 -7.57 1.95 -37.21
C VAL A 171 -6.42 0.95 -37.20
N HIS A 172 -5.75 0.83 -38.33
CA HIS A 172 -4.40 0.30 -38.41
C HIS A 172 -3.52 1.07 -37.42
N GLU A 173 -3.21 0.49 -36.27
CA GLU A 173 -2.08 0.92 -35.43
C GLU A 173 -0.79 0.52 -36.19
N ASP A 174 -0.31 1.42 -37.05
CA ASP A 174 1.10 1.42 -37.45
C ASP A 174 1.91 1.79 -36.20
N LYS A 175 2.54 0.78 -35.59
CA LYS A 175 3.57 0.99 -34.58
C LYS A 175 4.88 1.32 -35.29
N ASP A 176 5.15 2.61 -35.46
CA ASP A 176 6.50 3.12 -35.62
C ASP A 176 7.22 3.00 -34.26
N ASP A 177 7.79 1.82 -33.98
CA ASP A 177 8.82 1.65 -32.96
C ASP A 177 10.13 2.25 -33.50
N HIS A 178 10.33 3.56 -33.38
CA HIS A 178 11.67 4.15 -33.41
C HIS A 178 12.25 4.10 -31.99
N ASP A 179 13.00 3.02 -31.72
CA ASP A 179 13.89 2.94 -30.57
C ASP A 179 15.05 3.94 -30.75
N ASP A 180 14.96 5.09 -30.09
CA ASP A 180 16.09 5.98 -29.83
C ASP A 180 17.06 5.27 -28.88
N GLN A 181 18.04 4.54 -29.43
CA GLN A 181 19.21 4.11 -28.66
C GLN A 181 20.21 5.26 -28.57
N GLU A 182 20.27 5.84 -27.38
CA GLU A 182 21.23 6.85 -26.94
C GLU A 182 22.69 6.45 -27.19
N GLN A 183 23.44 7.49 -27.53
CA GLN A 183 24.86 7.52 -27.84
C GLN A 183 25.74 6.98 -26.70
N THR A 184 26.64 6.05 -27.01
CA THR A 184 27.93 5.95 -26.31
C THR A 184 29.06 6.30 -27.28
N VAL A 185 29.55 7.55 -27.17
CA VAL A 185 30.81 8.00 -27.77
C VAL A 185 31.94 7.72 -26.77
N GLN A 186 33.12 7.38 -27.30
CA GLN A 186 34.48 7.28 -26.71
C GLN A 186 35.00 5.83 -26.64
N GLN A 187 36.14 5.46 -27.23
CA GLN A 187 37.26 6.19 -27.84
C GLN A 187 38.01 5.28 -28.83
N ALA A 188 38.57 5.90 -29.86
CA ALA A 188 39.55 5.32 -30.76
C ALA A 188 40.96 5.35 -30.16
N THR A 189 41.83 4.51 -30.72
CA THR A 189 43.31 4.41 -30.63
C THR A 189 43.88 3.63 -29.45
#